data_AF-A0A8S3ZKI2-F1
#
_entry.id   AF-A0A8S3ZKI2-F1
#
_cell.length_a   1.000
_cell.length_b   1.000
_cell.length_c   1.000
_cell.angle_alpha   90.00
_cell.angle_beta   90.00
_cell.angle_gamma   90.00
#
_symmetry.space_group_name_H-M   'P 1'
#
loop_
_entity.id
_entity.type
_entity.pdbx_description
1 polymer ?
#
loop_
_entity_poly.entity_id
_entity_poly.type
_entity_poly.pdbx_seq_one_letter_code
_entity_poly.pdbx_strand_id
1 'polypeptide(L)'
;VFAQSGLEFEYRSLADDKCLNDLWRRSPLSYVDQVKTPLLILLGQDDKRVPNNQGLEYLRALKARQVPVRLQSYPGNNHSIDDVEADADVMVNTLLWFSSHI
;
A
#
# COMPACT_ATOMS: atom_id res chain seq x y z
N VAL A 1 24.23 9.89 -6.35
CA VAL A 1 23.03 10.11 -7.18
C VAL A 1 21.84 9.71 -6.33
N PHE A 2 20.93 10.64 -6.04
CA PHE A 2 19.63 10.25 -5.46
C PHE A 2 18.81 9.68 -6.61
N ALA A 3 18.30 8.46 -6.43
CA ALA A 3 17.46 7.83 -7.43
C ALA A 3 16.09 7.54 -6.82
N GLN A 4 15.03 7.94 -7.51
CA GLN A 4 13.66 7.57 -7.16
C GLN A 4 13.24 6.47 -8.13
N SER A 5 13.08 5.25 -7.62
CA SER A 5 12.72 4.09 -8.45
C SER A 5 13.70 3.82 -9.61
N GLY A 6 14.99 4.13 -9.43
CA GLY A 6 16.02 3.92 -10.47
C GLY A 6 16.05 5.00 -11.57
N LEU A 7 15.29 6.08 -11.42
CA LEU A 7 15.40 7.30 -12.22
C LEU A 7 16.23 8.33 -11.45
N GLU A 8 16.97 9.20 -12.15
CA GLU A 8 17.65 10.32 -11.50
C GLU A 8 16.62 11.22 -10.81
N PHE A 9 16.91 11.58 -9.55
CA PHE A 9 16.05 12.43 -8.74
C PHE A 9 16.80 13.71 -8.35
N GLU A 10 16.17 14.85 -8.61
CA GLU A 10 16.64 16.16 -8.19
C GLU A 10 15.55 16.89 -7.40
N TYR A 11 15.81 17.14 -6.11
CA TYR A 11 14.86 17.74 -5.17
C TYR A 11 14.32 19.12 -5.61
N ARG A 12 15.10 19.87 -6.38
CA ARG A 12 14.75 21.24 -6.82
C ARG A 12 13.96 21.27 -8.12
N SER A 13 13.71 20.11 -8.73
CA SER A 13 13.00 19.98 -9.99
C SER A 13 11.67 19.25 -9.79
N LEU A 14 10.67 19.61 -10.59
CA LEU A 14 9.46 18.79 -10.72
C LEU A 14 9.74 17.66 -11.72
N ALA A 15 9.13 16.49 -11.49
CA ALA A 15 9.18 15.41 -12.44
C ALA A 15 8.53 15.84 -13.76
N ASP A 16 9.23 15.64 -14.88
CA ASP A 16 8.68 15.86 -16.22
C ASP A 16 7.68 14.76 -16.60
N ASP A 17 6.95 14.97 -17.69
CA ASP A 17 5.95 14.00 -18.16
C ASP A 17 6.55 12.62 -18.43
N LYS A 18 7.80 12.56 -18.90
CA LYS A 18 8.48 11.29 -19.16
C LYS A 18 8.72 10.53 -17.85
N CYS A 19 9.25 11.20 -16.84
CA CYS A 19 9.49 10.66 -15.51
C CYS A 19 8.17 10.22 -14.86
N LEU A 20 7.14 11.06 -14.90
CA LEU A 20 5.81 10.73 -14.36
C LEU A 20 5.21 9.49 -15.04
N ASN A 21 5.31 9.39 -16.37
CA ASN A 21 4.86 8.21 -17.11
C ASN A 21 5.66 6.95 -16.74
N ASP A 22 6.97 7.07 -16.53
CA ASP A 22 7.80 5.93 -16.08
C ASP A 22 7.48 5.50 -14.66
N LEU A 23 7.23 6.43 -13.74
CA LEU A 23 6.78 6.13 -12.38
C LEU A 23 5.39 5.48 -12.39
N TRP A 24 4.46 5.99 -13.21
CA TRP A 24 3.12 5.42 -13.35
C TRP A 24 3.17 3.97 -13.85
N ARG A 25 3.96 3.68 -14.89
CA ARG A 25 4.18 2.30 -15.39
C ARG A 25 4.77 1.34 -14.35
N ARG A 26 5.38 1.85 -13.27
CA ARG A 26 5.92 1.03 -12.17
C ARG A 26 4.98 0.99 -10.97
N SER A 27 3.91 1.78 -10.97
CA SER A 27 2.93 1.82 -9.89
C SER A 27 2.01 0.59 -9.95
N PRO A 28 1.83 -0.16 -8.85
CA PRO A 28 0.85 -1.24 -8.78
C PRO A 28 -0.57 -0.78 -9.11
N LEU A 29 -0.92 0.47 -8.80
CA LEU A 29 -2.24 1.03 -9.07
C LEU A 29 -2.53 1.10 -10.58
N SER A 30 -1.51 1.21 -11.43
CA SER A 30 -1.69 1.21 -12.89
C SER A 30 -2.14 -0.13 -13.46
N TYR A 31 -2.00 -1.21 -12.68
CA TYR A 31 -2.38 -2.59 -13.05
C TYR A 31 -3.52 -3.14 -12.18
N VAL A 32 -4.24 -2.28 -11.45
CA VAL A 32 -5.26 -2.70 -10.49
C VAL A 32 -6.45 -3.42 -11.14
N ASP A 33 -6.65 -3.26 -12.45
CA ASP A 33 -7.62 -4.00 -13.26
C ASP A 33 -7.28 -5.48 -13.44
N GLN A 34 -6.02 -5.87 -13.25
CA GLN A 34 -5.57 -7.25 -13.38
C GLN A 34 -5.66 -8.03 -12.06
N VAL A 35 -5.88 -7.34 -10.94
CA VAL A 35 -5.93 -7.95 -9.61
C VAL A 35 -7.22 -8.76 -9.46
N LYS A 36 -7.06 -10.05 -9.16
CA LYS A 36 -8.18 -10.99 -8.89
C LYS A 36 -8.09 -11.61 -7.50
N THR A 37 -6.90 -11.61 -6.91
CA THR A 37 -6.63 -12.24 -5.62
C THR A 37 -7.23 -11.40 -4.49
N PRO A 38 -7.96 -12.03 -3.55
CA PRO A 38 -8.37 -11.38 -2.30
C PRO A 38 -7.18 -10.74 -1.58
N LEU A 39 -7.32 -9.48 -1.15
CA LEU A 39 -6.23 -8.72 -0.53
C LEU A 39 -6.56 -8.23 0.89
N LEU A 40 -5.65 -8.49 1.82
CA LEU A 40 -5.59 -7.84 3.13
C LEU A 40 -4.53 -6.74 3.10
N ILE A 41 -4.91 -5.53 3.51
CA ILE A 41 -4.01 -4.37 3.63
C ILE A 41 -3.89 -4.02 5.13
N LEU A 42 -2.67 -3.92 5.64
CA LEU A 42 -2.37 -3.61 7.04
C LEU A 42 -1.48 -2.36 7.07
N LEU A 43 -1.89 -1.33 7.81
CA LEU A 43 -1.23 -0.02 7.81
C LEU A 43 -1.04 0.51 9.23
N GLY A 44 0.13 1.06 9.55
CA GLY A 44 0.26 1.96 10.70
C GLY A 44 -0.31 3.33 10.37
N GLN A 45 -1.23 3.83 11.20
CA GLN A 45 -1.97 5.06 10.90
C GLN A 45 -1.07 6.31 10.89
N ASP A 46 0.06 6.25 11.58
CA ASP A 46 1.00 7.37 11.74
C ASP A 46 2.27 7.18 10.89
N ASP A 47 2.27 6.27 9.91
CA ASP A 47 3.41 6.02 9.01
C ASP A 47 3.87 7.31 8.30
N LYS A 48 5.14 7.66 8.52
CA LYS A 48 5.80 8.85 7.94
C LYS A 48 6.60 8.54 6.67
N ARG A 49 6.82 7.27 6.34
CA ARG A 49 7.54 6.79 5.16
C ARG A 49 6.60 6.51 4.00
N VAL A 50 5.48 5.86 4.29
CA VAL A 50 4.46 5.48 3.29
C VAL A 50 3.13 6.14 3.67
N PRO A 51 2.67 7.14 2.91
CA PRO A 51 1.39 7.79 3.17
C PRO A 51 0.20 6.83 3.11
N ASN A 52 -0.67 6.88 4.13
CA ASN A 52 -1.83 5.98 4.26
C ASN A 52 -2.88 6.11 3.15
N ASN A 53 -2.93 7.26 2.47
CA ASN A 53 -3.82 7.46 1.33
C ASN A 53 -3.54 6.44 0.21
N GLN A 54 -2.30 5.97 0.03
CA GLN A 54 -1.95 4.94 -0.95
C GLN A 54 -2.76 3.65 -0.74
N GLY A 55 -2.85 3.19 0.51
CA GLY A 55 -3.64 1.99 0.84
C GLY A 55 -5.16 2.22 0.70
N LEU A 56 -5.64 3.41 1.05
CA LEU A 56 -7.05 3.79 0.87
C LEU A 56 -7.47 3.89 -0.60
N GLU A 57 -6.59 4.44 -1.46
CA GLU A 57 -6.78 4.50 -2.91
C GLU A 57 -6.86 3.10 -3.51
N TYR A 58 -5.93 2.21 -3.13
CA TYR A 58 -5.95 0.83 -3.59
C TYR A 58 -7.19 0.06 -3.11
N LEU A 59 -7.58 0.22 -1.83
CA LEU A 59 -8.82 -0.34 -1.28
C LEU A 59 -10.04 0.08 -2.11
N ARG A 60 -10.17 1.38 -2.42
CA ARG A 60 -11.30 1.90 -3.22
C ARG A 60 -11.29 1.33 -4.63
N ALA A 61 -10.12 1.29 -5.28
CA ALA A 61 -9.97 0.77 -6.63
C ALA A 61 -10.33 -0.73 -6.73
N LEU A 62 -9.97 -1.53 -5.74
CA LEU A 62 -10.32 -2.95 -5.64
C LEU A 62 -11.80 -3.16 -5.33
N LYS A 63 -12.37 -2.40 -4.38
CA LYS A 63 -13.82 -2.44 -4.07
C LYS A 63 -14.67 -2.10 -5.29
N ALA A 64 -14.30 -1.09 -6.06
CA ALA A 64 -15.00 -0.72 -7.30
C ALA A 64 -15.00 -1.84 -8.34
N ARG A 65 -14.01 -2.74 -8.29
CA ARG A 65 -13.86 -3.91 -9.14
C ARG A 65 -14.42 -5.20 -8.53
N GLN A 66 -15.07 -5.10 -7.36
CA GLN A 66 -15.64 -6.24 -6.64
C GLN A 66 -14.60 -7.31 -6.25
N VAL A 67 -13.32 -6.93 -6.14
CA VAL A 67 -12.28 -7.81 -5.59
C VAL A 67 -12.43 -7.83 -4.07
N PRO A 68 -12.48 -9.02 -3.42
CA PRO A 68 -12.52 -9.09 -1.96
C PRO A 68 -11.30 -8.40 -1.35
N VAL A 69 -11.53 -7.36 -0.56
CA VAL A 69 -10.45 -6.57 0.03
C VAL A 69 -10.84 -6.10 1.43
N ARG A 70 -9.89 -6.19 2.35
CA ARG A 70 -10.00 -5.66 3.71
C ARG A 70 -8.78 -4.80 4.02
N LEU A 71 -9.02 -3.70 4.73
CA LEU A 71 -7.96 -2.82 5.22
C LEU A 71 -8.09 -2.68 6.73
N GLN A 72 -6.96 -2.82 7.44
CA GLN A 72 -6.85 -2.57 8.86
C GLN A 72 -5.80 -1.49 9.11
N SER A 73 -6.17 -0.49 9.89
CA SER A 73 -5.33 0.66 10.23
C SER A 73 -5.10 0.65 11.73
N TYR A 74 -3.85 0.83 12.16
CA TYR A 74 -3.42 0.74 13.55
C TYR A 74 -3.01 2.13 14.07
N PRO A 75 -3.88 2.81 14.85
CA PRO A 75 -3.54 4.10 15.47
C PRO A 75 -2.30 3.99 16.37
N GLY A 76 -1.48 5.04 16.45
CA GLY A 76 -0.26 5.06 17.27
C GLY A 76 0.93 4.35 16.62
N ASN A 77 0.70 3.51 15.61
CA ASN A 77 1.74 2.74 14.92
C ASN A 77 2.25 3.50 13.70
N ASN A 78 3.57 3.46 13.48
CA ASN A 78 4.25 4.11 12.36
C ASN A 78 4.46 3.12 11.20
N HIS A 79 5.61 3.18 10.53
CA HIS A 79 5.96 2.24 9.48
C HIS A 79 6.10 0.79 9.97
N SER A 80 6.60 0.62 11.19
CA SER A 80 6.49 -0.65 11.91
C SER A 80 5.17 -0.66 12.67
N ILE A 81 4.47 -1.78 12.63
CA ILE A 81 3.33 -2.08 13.51
C ILE A 81 3.89 -2.99 14.61
N ASP A 82 4.33 -2.40 15.72
CA ASP A 82 5.15 -3.07 16.74
C ASP A 82 4.68 -2.86 18.18
N ASP A 83 3.56 -2.15 18.39
CA ASP A 83 2.84 -2.21 19.66
C ASP A 83 2.35 -3.64 19.91
N VAL A 84 2.45 -4.12 21.16
CA VAL A 84 2.19 -5.53 21.51
C VAL A 84 0.81 -6.00 21.05
N GLU A 85 -0.22 -5.18 21.29
CA GLU A 85 -1.59 -5.49 20.88
C GLU A 85 -1.78 -5.42 19.37
N ALA A 86 -1.12 -4.46 18.71
CA ALA A 86 -1.25 -4.26 17.26
C ALA A 86 -0.55 -5.39 16.48
N ASP A 87 0.65 -5.79 16.90
CA ASP A 87 1.39 -6.90 16.29
C ASP A 87 0.65 -8.23 16.47
N ALA A 88 0.11 -8.49 17.66
CA ALA A 88 -0.74 -9.66 17.90
C ALA A 88 -2.00 -9.66 17.02
N ASP A 89 -2.68 -8.50 16.89
CA ASP A 89 -3.85 -8.36 16.03
C ASP A 89 -3.51 -8.54 14.55
N VAL A 90 -2.38 -7.99 14.08
CA VAL A 90 -1.86 -8.23 12.72
C VAL A 90 -1.70 -9.72 12.45
N MET A 91 -1.07 -10.45 13.37
CA MET A 91 -0.83 -11.89 13.22
C MET A 91 -2.15 -12.66 13.14
N VAL A 92 -3.07 -12.41 14.08
CA VAL A 92 -4.38 -13.07 14.11
C VAL A 92 -5.18 -12.76 12.84
N ASN A 93 -5.25 -11.50 12.42
CA ASN A 93 -6.01 -11.09 11.23
C ASN A 93 -5.41 -11.63 9.93
N THR A 94 -4.10 -11.79 9.88
CA THR A 94 -3.41 -12.43 8.76
C THR A 94 -3.77 -13.91 8.67
N LEU A 95 -3.70 -14.64 9.80
CA LEU A 95 -4.08 -16.06 9.87
C LEU A 95 -5.55 -16.28 9.50
N LEU A 96 -6.46 -15.45 10.02
CA LEU A 96 -7.89 -15.51 9.68
C LEU A 96 -8.14 -15.20 8.20
N TRP A 97 -7.38 -14.29 7.61
CA TRP A 97 -7.48 -13.99 6.19
C TRP A 97 -7.07 -15.17 5.32
N PHE A 98 -5.95 -15.82 5.63
CA PHE A 98 -5.52 -17.03 4.92
C PHE A 98 -6.50 -18.17 5.13
N SER A 99 -6.93 -18.44 6.36
CA SER A 99 -7.91 -19.49 6.70
C SER A 99 -9.26 -19.33 5.97
N SER A 100 -9.64 -18.11 5.60
CA SER A 100 -10.88 -17.85 4.86
C SER A 100 -10.74 -17.93 3.33
N HIS A 101 -9.52 -18.01 2.80
CA HIS A 101 -9.25 -17.93 1.34
C HIS A 101 -8.29 -18.99 0.80
N ILE A 102 -7.79 -19.89 1.66
CA ILE A 102 -7.03 -21.11 1.32
C ILE A 102 -7.83 -22.31 1.80
#